data_AF-A0A1G9MF11-F1
#
_entry.id   AF-A0A1G9MF11-F1
#
_cell.length_a   1.000
_cell.length_b   1.000
_cell.length_c   1.000
_cell.angle_alpha   90.00
_cell.angle_beta   90.00
_cell.angle_gamma   90.00
#
_symmetry.space_group_name_H-M   'P 1'
#
loop_
_entity.id
_entity.type
_entity.pdbx_description
1 polymer ?
#
loop_
_entity_poly.entity_id
_entity_poly.type
_entity_poly.pdbx_seq_one_letter_code
_entity_poly.pdbx_strand_id
1 'polypeptide(L)'
;MKKHMLLGALLAALGAAGAAHADDDDCRVPMERWQPREAVQKALQDRGWQVGRIRIDDGCYKVRGTDAQGADFKAKLDPATLEVVEMKRRDRRHEREDGDDDDHDDDDRPRGRGQGAPVTAPPADLPPPGGLLKGAPPAVVVR
;
A
#
# COMPACT_ATOMS: atom_id res chain seq x y z
N MET A 1 3.05 -24.45 67.84
CA MET A 1 1.78 -23.95 67.27
C MET A 1 1.98 -23.77 65.77
N LYS A 2 1.54 -24.72 64.96
CA LYS A 2 0.48 -24.62 63.93
C LYS A 2 0.71 -23.56 62.82
N LYS A 3 1.27 -24.06 61.70
CA LYS A 3 0.89 -23.93 60.28
C LYS A 3 0.35 -22.58 59.79
N HIS A 4 1.07 -21.94 58.86
CA HIS A 4 0.53 -21.30 57.65
C HIS A 4 1.60 -21.41 56.55
N MET A 5 1.50 -22.42 55.68
CA MET A 5 0.90 -22.35 54.33
C MET A 5 1.72 -21.52 53.32
N LEU A 6 2.35 -22.29 52.40
CA LEU A 6 2.61 -22.04 50.98
C LEU A 6 1.96 -20.77 50.37
N LEU A 7 2.77 -19.94 49.71
CA LEU A 7 2.41 -19.10 48.55
C LEU A 7 3.70 -18.45 48.02
N GLY A 8 4.09 -18.47 46.75
CA GLY A 8 3.52 -19.04 45.53
C GLY A 8 4.56 -18.84 44.44
N ALA A 9 4.75 -19.85 43.59
CA ALA A 9 5.49 -19.69 42.35
C ALA A 9 4.69 -18.77 41.41
N LEU A 10 5.34 -17.75 40.85
CA LEU A 10 4.82 -17.06 39.68
C LEU A 10 5.91 -17.03 38.61
N LEU A 11 6.07 -18.18 37.95
CA LEU A 11 6.50 -18.20 36.56
C LEU A 11 5.34 -17.63 35.74
N ALA A 12 5.52 -16.44 35.19
CA ALA A 12 4.72 -15.97 34.07
C ALA A 12 5.68 -15.59 32.95
N ALA A 13 6.06 -16.60 32.17
CA ALA A 13 6.61 -16.40 30.84
C ALA A 13 5.52 -15.74 29.99
N LEU A 14 5.57 -14.41 29.86
CA LEU A 14 4.68 -13.70 28.96
C LEU A 14 5.21 -13.81 27.52
N GLY A 15 4.63 -14.75 26.78
CA GLY A 15 4.11 -14.48 25.44
C GLY A 15 5.13 -14.39 24.32
N ALA A 16 5.74 -15.52 23.95
CA ALA A 16 5.95 -15.78 22.53
C ALA A 16 4.57 -16.04 21.92
N ALA A 17 3.90 -14.98 21.44
CA ALA A 17 2.78 -15.13 20.52
C ALA A 17 3.36 -15.63 19.19
N GLY A 18 3.64 -16.93 19.12
CA GLY A 18 3.82 -17.60 17.83
C GLY A 18 2.50 -17.48 17.09
N ALA A 19 2.51 -16.77 15.96
CA ALA A 19 1.37 -16.68 15.08
C ALA A 19 0.90 -18.10 14.76
N ALA A 20 -0.33 -18.41 15.15
CA ALA A 20 -1.00 -19.60 14.68
C ALA A 20 -1.21 -19.41 13.19
N HIS A 21 -0.47 -20.16 12.38
CA HIS A 21 -0.74 -20.33 10.95
C HIS A 21 -2.07 -21.09 10.83
N ALA A 22 -3.18 -20.35 10.83
CA ALA A 22 -4.39 -20.76 10.17
C ALA A 22 -4.36 -20.16 8.76
N ASP A 23 -4.81 -20.91 7.75
CA ASP A 23 -5.07 -20.47 6.37
C ASP A 23 -6.20 -19.41 6.30
N ASP A 24 -6.19 -18.44 7.21
CA ASP A 24 -7.00 -17.24 7.13
C ASP A 24 -6.11 -16.19 6.46
N ASP A 25 -6.38 -15.87 5.18
CA ASP A 25 -5.65 -14.86 4.39
C ASP A 25 -5.77 -13.41 4.95
N ASP A 26 -6.38 -13.27 6.13
CA ASP A 26 -6.79 -12.03 6.78
C ASP A 26 -6.06 -11.85 8.13
N CYS A 27 -5.53 -10.65 8.38
CA CYS A 27 -4.82 -10.35 9.62
C CYS A 27 -5.77 -9.73 10.64
N ARG A 28 -5.98 -10.39 11.79
CA ARG A 28 -6.83 -9.87 12.87
C ARG A 28 -6.01 -9.16 13.96
N VAL A 29 -5.42 -8.02 13.60
CA VAL A 29 -4.62 -7.20 14.51
C VAL A 29 -5.36 -5.90 14.87
N PRO A 30 -5.56 -5.56 16.16
CA PRO A 30 -6.07 -4.27 16.61
C PRO A 30 -5.17 -3.11 16.14
N MET A 31 -5.77 -2.02 15.66
CA MET A 31 -5.06 -0.88 15.06
C MET A 31 -3.96 -0.29 15.96
N GLU A 32 -4.10 -0.37 17.28
CA GLU A 32 -3.12 0.13 18.25
C GLU A 32 -1.78 -0.61 18.18
N ARG A 33 -1.79 -1.84 17.65
CA ARG A 33 -0.58 -2.65 17.47
C ARG A 33 0.04 -2.50 16.08
N TRP A 34 -0.57 -1.74 15.18
CA TRP A 34 -0.08 -1.61 13.82
C TRP A 34 1.17 -0.75 13.80
N GLN A 35 2.20 -1.28 13.15
CA GLN A 35 3.40 -0.52 12.87
C GLN A 35 3.11 0.51 11.75
N PRO A 36 3.71 1.71 11.81
CA PRO A 36 3.49 2.72 10.79
C PRO A 36 4.06 2.27 9.44
N ARG A 37 3.58 2.87 8.35
CA ARG A 37 3.97 2.52 6.98
C ARG A 37 5.48 2.66 6.75
N GLU A 38 6.11 3.60 7.43
CA GLU A 38 7.56 3.83 7.39
C GLU A 38 8.33 2.65 7.96
N ALA A 39 7.80 1.99 9.01
CA ALA A 39 8.38 0.78 9.57
C ALA A 39 8.27 -0.40 8.58
N VAL A 40 7.13 -0.52 7.89
CA VAL A 40 6.95 -1.49 6.79
C VAL A 40 8.01 -1.26 5.71
N GLN A 41 8.16 -0.01 5.24
CA GLN A 41 9.12 0.32 4.20
C GLN A 41 10.55 -0.02 4.63
N LYS A 42 10.93 0.36 5.85
CA LYS A 42 12.26 0.06 6.39
C LYS A 42 12.49 -1.44 6.49
N ALA A 43 11.55 -2.21 7.06
CA ALA A 43 11.69 -3.65 7.23
C ALA A 43 11.88 -4.39 5.90
N LEU A 44 11.26 -3.91 4.81
CA LEU A 44 11.42 -4.49 3.48
C LEU A 44 12.70 -4.03 2.78
N GLN A 45 13.10 -2.77 2.96
CA GLN A 45 14.39 -2.27 2.48
C GLN A 45 15.57 -3.01 3.13
N ASP A 46 15.47 -3.30 4.44
CA ASP A 46 16.47 -4.07 5.18
C ASP A 46 16.57 -5.52 4.64
N ARG A 47 15.54 -6.04 3.96
CA ARG A 47 15.55 -7.33 3.23
C ARG A 47 16.10 -7.23 1.80
N GLY A 48 16.49 -6.03 1.37
CA GLY A 48 16.93 -5.75 0.00
C GLY A 48 15.80 -5.65 -1.01
N TRP A 49 14.55 -5.45 -0.56
CA TRP A 49 13.39 -5.34 -1.44
C TRP A 49 13.11 -3.87 -1.78
N GLN A 50 12.77 -3.61 -3.03
CA GLN A 50 12.31 -2.31 -3.49
C GLN A 50 10.79 -2.24 -3.37
N VAL A 51 10.32 -1.38 -2.48
CA VAL A 51 8.90 -1.18 -2.21
C VAL A 51 8.32 -0.18 -3.20
N GLY A 52 7.30 -0.59 -3.96
CA GLY A 52 6.57 0.30 -4.88
C GLY A 52 5.30 0.89 -4.24
N ARG A 53 4.41 0.02 -3.76
CA ARG A 53 3.11 0.42 -3.19
C ARG A 53 2.81 -0.38 -1.92
N ILE A 54 2.38 0.30 -0.86
CA ILE A 54 1.85 -0.30 0.37
C ILE A 54 0.39 0.12 0.53
N ARG A 55 -0.52 -0.83 0.72
CA ARG A 55 -1.94 -0.64 1.00
C ARG A 55 -2.36 -1.46 2.24
N ILE A 56 -3.52 -1.15 2.78
CA ILE A 56 -4.17 -1.95 3.82
C ILE A 56 -5.30 -2.74 3.14
N ASP A 57 -5.35 -4.05 3.35
CA ASP A 57 -6.26 -4.99 2.68
C ASP A 57 -6.59 -6.11 3.68
N ASP A 58 -7.87 -6.33 3.98
CA ASP A 58 -8.35 -7.37 4.92
C ASP A 58 -7.59 -7.44 6.26
N GLY A 59 -7.26 -6.26 6.81
CA GLY A 59 -6.52 -6.14 8.06
C GLY A 59 -5.01 -6.37 7.95
N CYS A 60 -4.48 -6.68 6.76
CA CYS A 60 -3.04 -6.84 6.51
C CYS A 60 -2.45 -5.64 5.76
N TYR A 61 -1.12 -5.51 5.77
CA TYR A 61 -0.40 -4.67 4.81
C TYR A 61 -0.15 -5.42 3.50
N LYS A 62 -0.70 -4.94 2.39
CA LYS A 62 -0.44 -5.44 1.04
C LYS A 62 0.64 -4.61 0.37
N VAL A 63 1.75 -5.24 0.03
CA VAL A 63 2.91 -4.60 -0.57
C VAL A 63 3.17 -5.14 -1.96
N ARG A 64 3.39 -4.25 -2.92
CA ARG A 64 3.90 -4.59 -4.26
C ARG A 64 5.27 -3.98 -4.45
N GLY A 65 6.18 -4.74 -5.04
CA GLY A 65 7.55 -4.30 -5.24
C GLY A 65 8.39 -5.31 -6.00
N THR A 66 9.69 -5.10 -5.98
CA THR A 66 10.69 -5.97 -6.59
C THR A 66 11.57 -6.54 -5.49
N ASP A 67 11.74 -7.86 -5.47
CA ASP A 67 12.56 -8.54 -4.47
C ASP A 67 14.06 -8.34 -4.73
N ALA A 68 14.90 -8.85 -3.83
CA ALA A 68 16.35 -8.73 -3.95
C ALA A 68 16.94 -9.42 -5.21
N GLN A 69 16.17 -10.31 -5.85
CA GLN A 69 16.55 -11.02 -7.06
C GLN A 69 16.09 -10.30 -8.33
N GLY A 70 15.38 -9.18 -8.20
CA GLY A 70 14.82 -8.45 -9.34
C GLY A 70 13.46 -8.99 -9.80
N ALA A 71 12.79 -9.84 -9.03
CA ALA A 71 11.48 -10.38 -9.37
C ALA A 71 10.34 -9.55 -8.75
N ASP A 72 9.28 -9.32 -9.52
CA ASP A 72 8.10 -8.61 -9.03
C ASP A 72 7.28 -9.50 -8.10
N PHE A 73 6.88 -8.94 -6.95
CA PHE A 73 6.09 -9.63 -5.94
C PHE A 73 4.91 -8.78 -5.46
N LYS A 74 3.91 -9.49 -4.94
CA LYS A 74 2.86 -8.99 -4.06
C LYS A 74 2.96 -9.78 -2.75
N ALA A 75 3.06 -9.12 -1.60
CA ALA A 75 3.07 -9.76 -0.30
C ALA A 75 2.02 -9.15 0.62
N LYS A 76 1.33 -9.98 1.40
CA LYS A 76 0.59 -9.54 2.59
C LYS A 76 1.51 -9.68 3.80
N LEU A 77 1.52 -8.67 4.67
CA LEU A 77 2.30 -8.64 5.90
C LEU A 77 1.39 -8.45 7.10
N ASP A 78 1.72 -9.13 8.20
CA ASP A 78 1.08 -8.89 9.49
C ASP A 78 1.44 -7.48 9.99
N PRO A 79 0.46 -6.63 10.34
CA PRO A 79 0.73 -5.24 10.66
C PRO A 79 1.40 -5.02 12.02
N ALA A 80 1.37 -6.00 12.94
CA ALA A 80 2.06 -5.88 14.23
C ALA A 80 3.53 -6.33 14.15
N THR A 81 3.82 -7.35 13.35
CA THR A 81 5.13 -8.01 13.30
C THR A 81 5.91 -7.71 12.02
N LEU A 82 5.23 -7.30 10.95
CA LEU A 82 5.76 -7.15 9.60
C LEU A 82 6.28 -8.46 9.00
N GLU A 83 5.82 -9.60 9.52
CA GLU A 83 6.08 -10.91 8.94
C GLU A 83 5.24 -11.14 7.69
N VAL A 84 5.80 -11.89 6.73
CA VAL A 84 5.12 -12.20 5.48
C VAL A 84 4.11 -13.30 5.75
N VAL A 85 2.83 -13.00 5.59
CA VAL A 85 1.74 -13.99 5.73
C VAL A 85 1.45 -14.68 4.41
N GLU A 86 1.50 -13.94 3.30
CA GLU A 86 1.29 -14.44 1.95
C GLU A 86 2.27 -13.75 1.00
N MET A 87 2.85 -14.47 0.04
CA MET A 87 3.65 -13.86 -1.03
C MET A 87 3.40 -14.54 -2.38
N LYS A 88 3.00 -13.74 -3.35
CA LYS A 88 2.79 -14.11 -4.75
C LYS A 88 3.86 -13.45 -5.62
N ARG A 89 4.54 -14.23 -6.46
CA ARG A 89 5.42 -13.71 -7.50
C ARG A 89 4.62 -13.52 -8.78
N ARG A 90 4.79 -12.40 -9.47
CA ARG A 90 4.19 -12.20 -10.80
C ARG A 90 5.01 -12.99 -11.82
N ASP A 91 4.69 -14.26 -11.97
CA ASP A 91 5.17 -15.01 -13.12
C ASP A 91 4.54 -14.40 -14.37
N ARG A 92 5.37 -13.94 -15.31
CA ARG A 92 4.98 -13.23 -16.54
C ARG A 92 4.08 -14.05 -17.49
N ARG A 93 3.58 -15.21 -17.07
CA ARG A 93 2.79 -16.14 -17.88
C ARG A 93 1.32 -16.26 -17.44
N HIS A 94 0.96 -15.92 -16.21
CA HIS A 94 -0.43 -16.00 -15.71
C HIS A 94 -0.97 -14.59 -15.45
N GLU A 95 -1.33 -13.95 -16.55
CA GLU A 95 -2.14 -12.74 -16.60
C GLU A 95 -3.61 -13.17 -16.43
N ARG A 96 -4.34 -12.58 -15.47
CA ARG A 96 -5.73 -12.83 -15.02
C ARG A 96 -5.82 -13.61 -13.70
N GLU A 97 -5.79 -12.92 -12.56
CA GLU A 97 -6.81 -13.18 -11.51
C GLU A 97 -6.84 -12.15 -10.38
N ASP A 98 -5.80 -11.32 -10.21
CA ASP A 98 -5.87 -10.25 -9.22
C ASP A 98 -6.24 -8.92 -9.90
N GLY A 99 -7.51 -8.81 -10.30
CA GLY A 99 -8.15 -7.51 -10.48
C GLY A 99 -8.34 -6.89 -9.10
N ASP A 100 -7.30 -6.23 -8.59
CA ASP A 100 -7.50 -5.23 -7.55
C ASP A 100 -8.25 -4.09 -8.25
N ASP A 101 -9.56 -3.97 -8.00
CA ASP A 101 -10.44 -2.95 -8.55
C ASP A 101 -9.75 -1.58 -8.50
N ASP A 102 -9.20 -1.16 -9.65
CA ASP A 102 -9.02 0.25 -9.91
C ASP A 102 -10.45 0.78 -10.02
N ASP A 103 -10.82 1.67 -9.09
CA ASP A 103 -12.11 2.35 -9.03
C ASP A 103 -12.61 2.63 -10.46
N HIS A 104 -13.61 1.85 -10.88
CA HIS A 104 -14.40 2.14 -12.05
C HIS A 104 -15.22 3.39 -11.72
N ASP A 105 -14.62 4.56 -11.89
CA ASP A 105 -15.37 5.77 -12.19
C ASP A 105 -16.02 5.56 -13.57
N ASP A 106 -17.17 4.88 -13.57
CA ASP A 106 -18.15 4.91 -14.65
C ASP A 106 -18.69 6.34 -14.75
N ASP A 107 -17.90 7.26 -15.32
CA ASP A 107 -18.39 8.55 -15.78
C ASP A 107 -19.10 8.30 -17.11
N ASP A 108 -20.40 8.02 -16.97
CA ASP A 108 -21.40 7.80 -18.00
C ASP A 108 -21.43 8.97 -19.00
N ARG A 109 -20.53 8.94 -19.99
CA ARG A 109 -20.49 9.92 -21.08
C ARG A 109 -21.40 9.42 -22.20
N PRO A 110 -22.61 9.99 -22.39
CA PRO A 110 -23.49 9.55 -23.47
C PRO A 110 -22.82 9.85 -24.81
N ARG A 111 -22.50 8.78 -25.55
CA ARG A 111 -22.01 8.86 -26.93
C ARG A 111 -23.13 9.41 -27.83
N GLY A 112 -23.20 10.73 -27.93
CA GLY A 112 -24.02 11.45 -28.89
C GLY A 112 -23.63 11.07 -30.32
N ARG A 113 -24.44 10.20 -30.92
CA ARG A 113 -24.42 9.83 -32.33
C ARG A 113 -24.81 11.05 -33.18
N GLY A 114 -23.86 11.62 -33.90
CA GLY A 114 -24.12 12.64 -34.92
C GLY A 114 -23.19 12.44 -36.12
N GLN A 115 -23.69 11.81 -37.17
CA GLN A 115 -23.04 11.69 -38.47
C GLN A 115 -23.66 12.76 -39.39
N GLY A 116 -22.85 13.56 -40.09
CA GLY A 116 -23.30 14.44 -41.18
C GLY A 116 -22.37 15.64 -41.44
N ALA A 117 -21.65 15.60 -42.56
CA ALA A 117 -20.63 16.54 -43.04
C ALA A 117 -21.22 17.84 -43.68
N PRO A 118 -20.47 18.62 -44.50
CA PRO A 118 -19.29 19.49 -44.24
C PRO A 118 -19.54 20.95 -44.71
N VAL A 119 -18.85 21.99 -44.19
CA VAL A 119 -18.74 23.29 -44.89
C VAL A 119 -17.55 24.16 -44.43
N THR A 120 -16.66 24.45 -45.39
CA THR A 120 -15.87 25.70 -45.65
C THR A 120 -15.10 26.44 -44.53
N ALA A 121 -13.80 26.63 -44.75
CA ALA A 121 -12.90 27.56 -44.02
C ALA A 121 -13.02 29.03 -44.50
N PRO A 122 -12.20 30.00 -44.00
CA PRO A 122 -12.07 30.62 -42.67
C PRO A 122 -12.34 32.17 -42.73
N PRO A 123 -12.10 33.02 -41.69
CA PRO A 123 -10.75 33.62 -41.53
C PRO A 123 -10.31 34.02 -40.09
N ALA A 124 -8.97 34.13 -39.96
CA ALA A 124 -8.12 35.13 -39.29
C ALA A 124 -8.32 35.58 -37.82
N ASP A 125 -7.15 35.69 -37.17
CA ASP A 125 -6.73 36.60 -36.10
C ASP A 125 -7.07 36.25 -34.65
N LEU A 126 -6.07 35.76 -33.90
CA LEU A 126 -5.85 36.02 -32.46
C LEU A 126 -4.38 35.68 -32.09
N PRO A 127 -3.67 36.53 -31.32
CA PRO A 127 -2.22 36.46 -31.10
C PRO A 127 -1.78 35.42 -30.04
N PRO A 128 -0.48 35.03 -30.01
CA PRO A 128 0.05 34.07 -29.04
C PRO A 128 0.33 34.73 -27.68
N PRO A 129 0.00 34.09 -26.54
CA PRO A 129 0.52 34.55 -25.26
C PRO A 129 2.00 34.16 -25.12
N GLY A 130 2.88 35.14 -25.27
CA GLY A 130 4.28 35.05 -24.90
C GLY A 130 4.51 35.39 -23.42
N GLY A 131 5.26 34.52 -22.73
CA GLY A 131 6.54 34.89 -22.12
C GLY A 131 6.59 35.56 -20.73
N LEU A 132 7.39 34.91 -19.86
CA LEU A 132 8.03 35.38 -18.60
C LEU A 132 7.05 35.58 -17.43
N LEU A 133 7.39 35.31 -16.16
CA LEU A 133 8.58 35.70 -15.42
C LEU A 133 8.93 34.78 -14.22
N LYS A 134 10.25 34.67 -14.00
CA LYS A 134 11.03 33.96 -12.97
C LYS A 134 10.75 34.42 -11.52
N GLY A 135 11.00 33.53 -10.56
CA GLY A 135 11.54 33.91 -9.23
C GLY A 135 11.18 33.00 -8.04
N ALA A 136 12.17 32.36 -7.43
CA ALA A 136 12.14 31.74 -6.09
C ALA A 136 13.34 32.32 -5.27
N PRO A 137 13.55 32.07 -3.96
CA PRO A 137 12.73 31.50 -2.87
C PRO A 137 12.80 32.39 -1.55
N PRO A 138 12.90 31.87 -0.30
CA PRO A 138 11.83 31.80 0.73
C PRO A 138 12.07 32.64 2.02
N ALA A 139 11.08 32.73 2.91
CA ALA A 139 11.31 33.06 4.32
C ALA A 139 10.29 32.39 5.26
N VAL A 140 10.76 31.40 6.02
CA VAL A 140 10.11 30.82 7.20
C VAL A 140 10.71 31.53 8.42
N VAL A 141 9.85 32.10 9.28
CA VAL A 141 10.24 32.54 10.63
C VAL A 141 9.40 31.75 11.62
N VAL A 142 10.04 30.82 12.31
CA VAL A 142 9.50 30.14 13.50
C VAL A 142 9.81 31.05 14.70
N ARG A 143 8.83 31.26 15.57
CA ARG A 143 8.99 31.84 16.90
C ARG A 143 8.73 30.78 17.95
#